data_AF-A0AA39YQP6-F1
#
_entry.id   AF-A0AA39YQP6-F1
#
_cell.length_a   1.000
_cell.length_b   1.000
_cell.length_c   1.000
_cell.angle_alpha   90.00
_cell.angle_beta   90.00
_cell.angle_gamma   90.00
#
_symmetry.space_group_name_H-M   'P 1'
#
loop_
_entity.id
_entity.type
_entity.pdbx_description
1 polymer ?
#
loop_
_entity_poly.entity_id
_entity_poly.type
_entity_poly.pdbx_seq_one_letter_code
_entity_poly.pdbx_strand_id
1 'polypeptide(L)'
;MFSESSDHIKNGFKKLNQQVRGIVRSSEFKRDIVRYLKTLETNPNDLHSAEDIIEFTKRTPEEEYPEHDIGKFLWTQAEGIDVGSDKFEEMVKQERFYGGEGGILGAMDKHNLDLLVVPSSFGIANDLAAKMGFPVLGVPLGFFPEGTSVELDDNKPHLVRVAPGIPYSLTLISKSYSDGVLLQVAYAFEQLSEVRANGPAPIVVPTTELDTVQ
;
A
#
# COMPACT_ATOMS: atom_id res chain seq x y z
N MET A 1 -19.93 9.70 -30.30
CA MET A 1 -19.80 8.23 -30.12
C MET A 1 -18.64 7.83 -29.18
N PHE A 2 -18.08 8.74 -28.37
CA PHE A 2 -16.93 8.48 -27.48
C PHE A 2 -17.24 8.65 -25.98
N SER A 3 -18.50 8.84 -25.58
CA SER A 3 -18.86 9.04 -24.17
C SER A 3 -19.17 7.74 -23.43
N GLU A 4 -19.61 6.67 -24.11
CA GLU A 4 -20.02 5.42 -23.45
C GLU A 4 -18.84 4.56 -22.98
N SER A 5 -17.68 4.58 -23.65
CA SER A 5 -16.50 3.77 -23.24
C SER A 5 -15.80 4.31 -22.00
N SER A 6 -15.90 5.61 -21.72
CA SER A 6 -15.22 6.26 -20.60
C SER A 6 -15.81 5.82 -19.25
N ASP A 7 -17.12 5.62 -19.18
CA ASP A 7 -17.81 5.35 -17.90
C ASP A 7 -17.67 3.89 -17.46
N HIS A 8 -17.48 2.96 -18.39
CA HIS A 8 -17.11 1.57 -18.10
C HIS A 8 -15.70 1.46 -17.50
N ILE A 9 -14.74 2.26 -17.99
CA ILE A 9 -13.36 2.27 -17.46
C ILE A 9 -13.31 2.94 -16.09
N LYS A 10 -13.95 4.11 -15.93
CA LYS A 10 -13.94 4.89 -14.67
C LYS A 10 -14.43 4.12 -13.44
N ASN A 11 -15.36 3.19 -13.63
CA ASN A 11 -15.93 2.38 -12.54
C ASN A 11 -15.46 0.91 -12.55
N GLY A 12 -14.70 0.47 -13.56
CA GLY A 12 -14.29 -0.93 -13.71
C GLY A 12 -13.47 -1.43 -12.53
N PHE A 13 -12.39 -0.71 -12.17
CA PHE A 13 -11.56 -1.10 -11.02
C PHE A 13 -12.31 -1.04 -9.69
N LYS A 14 -13.13 0.00 -9.47
CA LYS A 14 -13.96 0.13 -8.27
C LYS A 14 -14.97 -1.02 -8.12
N LYS A 15 -15.44 -1.56 -9.24
CA LYS A 15 -16.35 -2.72 -9.31
C LYS A 15 -15.63 -4.06 -9.27
N LEU A 16 -14.30 -4.12 -9.45
CA LEU A 16 -13.56 -5.34 -9.15
C LEU A 16 -13.73 -5.68 -7.68
N ASN A 17 -14.15 -6.92 -7.44
CA ASN A 17 -14.26 -7.49 -6.10
C ASN A 17 -12.93 -7.28 -5.35
N GLN A 18 -12.98 -6.95 -4.05
CA GLN A 18 -11.78 -6.87 -3.21
C GLN A 18 -10.92 -8.13 -3.29
N GLN A 19 -11.55 -9.30 -3.45
CA GLN A 19 -10.86 -10.57 -3.70
C GLN A 19 -9.98 -10.48 -4.96
N VAL A 20 -10.52 -9.98 -6.07
CA VAL A 20 -9.80 -9.81 -7.35
C VAL A 20 -8.57 -8.90 -7.21
N ARG A 21 -8.63 -7.87 -6.36
CA ARG A 21 -7.53 -6.89 -6.20
C ARG A 21 -6.29 -7.43 -5.46
N GLY A 22 -6.28 -8.66 -4.98
CA GLY A 22 -5.06 -9.19 -4.36
C GLY A 22 -4.79 -10.66 -4.59
N ILE A 23 -5.52 -11.32 -5.50
CA ILE A 23 -5.25 -12.71 -5.91
C ILE A 23 -3.80 -12.87 -6.35
N VAL A 24 -3.29 -11.95 -7.19
CA VAL A 24 -1.91 -12.01 -7.70
C VAL A 24 -0.92 -12.04 -6.54
N ARG A 25 -0.96 -11.02 -5.67
CA ARG A 25 -0.13 -10.94 -4.46
C ARG A 25 -0.28 -12.16 -3.54
N SER A 26 -1.49 -12.64 -3.34
CA SER A 26 -1.78 -13.80 -2.47
C SER A 26 -1.16 -15.08 -3.04
N SER A 27 -1.30 -15.30 -4.35
CA SER A 27 -0.75 -16.45 -5.07
C SER A 27 0.78 -16.42 -5.08
N GLU A 28 1.37 -15.24 -5.31
CA GLU A 28 2.81 -15.03 -5.27
C GLU A 28 3.36 -15.25 -3.86
N PHE A 29 2.71 -14.72 -2.82
CA PHE A 29 3.09 -14.95 -1.43
C PHE A 29 3.12 -16.44 -1.09
N LYS A 30 2.06 -17.20 -1.42
CA LYS A 30 2.01 -18.66 -1.21
C LYS A 30 3.21 -19.38 -1.83
N ARG A 31 3.58 -19.02 -3.06
CA ARG A 31 4.72 -19.60 -3.78
C ARG A 31 6.05 -19.15 -3.17
N ASP A 32 6.19 -17.87 -2.89
CA ASP A 32 7.48 -17.24 -2.59
C ASP A 32 7.89 -17.39 -1.13
N ILE A 33 6.94 -17.53 -0.20
CA ILE A 33 7.27 -17.81 1.20
C ILE A 33 7.97 -19.18 1.33
N VAL A 34 7.51 -20.20 0.59
CA VAL A 34 8.16 -21.52 0.54
C VAL A 34 9.59 -21.40 -0.01
N ARG A 35 9.80 -20.54 -1.01
CA ARG A 35 11.13 -20.31 -1.58
C ARG A 35 12.04 -19.59 -0.60
N TYR A 36 11.53 -18.55 0.05
CA TYR A 36 12.24 -17.78 1.05
C TYR A 36 12.68 -18.66 2.23
N LEU A 37 11.78 -19.45 2.81
CA LEU A 37 12.08 -20.33 3.94
C LEU A 37 13.21 -21.34 3.63
N LYS A 38 13.31 -21.81 2.38
CA LYS A 38 14.42 -22.69 1.92
C LYS A 38 15.77 -22.00 1.83
N THR A 39 15.81 -20.66 1.80
CA THR A 39 17.06 -19.89 1.76
C THR A 39 17.63 -19.59 3.14
N LEU A 40 16.87 -19.86 4.20
CA LEU A 40 17.32 -19.60 5.57
C LEU A 40 18.41 -20.60 5.98
N GLU A 41 19.51 -20.08 6.52
CA GLU A 41 20.57 -20.91 7.11
C GLU A 41 20.05 -21.70 8.32
N THR A 42 19.22 -21.06 9.14
CA THR A 42 18.58 -21.65 10.31
C THR A 42 17.06 -21.46 10.25
N ASN A 43 16.33 -22.54 10.49
CA ASN A 43 14.86 -22.54 10.60
C ASN A 43 14.46 -23.17 11.93
N PRO A 44 14.54 -22.43 13.05
CA PRO A 44 14.44 -23.00 14.40
C PRO A 44 13.05 -23.60 14.71
N ASN A 45 12.01 -23.11 14.03
CA ASN A 45 10.63 -23.57 14.19
C ASN A 45 10.20 -24.57 13.10
N ASP A 46 11.12 -24.97 12.22
CA ASP A 46 10.91 -25.93 11.12
C ASP A 46 9.70 -25.58 10.23
N LEU A 47 9.56 -24.31 9.85
CA LEU A 47 8.44 -23.81 9.03
C LEU A 47 8.79 -23.90 7.54
N HIS A 48 7.91 -24.46 6.71
CA HIS A 48 8.18 -24.67 5.28
C HIS A 48 7.12 -24.09 4.35
N SER A 49 6.03 -23.55 4.90
CA SER A 49 4.86 -23.12 4.15
C SER A 49 4.07 -22.01 4.84
N ALA A 50 3.10 -21.43 4.12
CA ALA A 50 2.15 -20.49 4.73
C ALA A 50 1.29 -21.21 5.78
N GLU A 51 0.97 -22.48 5.57
CA GLU A 51 0.22 -23.32 6.51
C GLU A 51 0.99 -23.54 7.82
N ASP A 52 2.30 -23.79 7.74
CA ASP A 52 3.13 -23.93 8.95
C ASP A 52 3.17 -22.63 9.74
N ILE A 53 3.26 -21.48 9.06
CA ILE A 53 3.20 -20.15 9.68
C ILE A 53 1.87 -19.95 10.38
N ILE A 54 0.74 -20.24 9.71
CA ILE A 54 -0.60 -20.14 10.28
C ILE A 54 -0.72 -20.98 11.56
N GLU A 55 -0.30 -22.24 11.53
CA GLU A 55 -0.42 -23.14 12.68
C GLU A 55 0.56 -22.77 13.79
N PHE A 56 1.77 -22.29 13.45
CA PHE A 56 2.70 -21.74 14.41
C PHE A 56 2.13 -20.51 15.12
N THR A 57 1.55 -19.55 14.38
CA THR A 57 0.96 -18.34 14.97
C THR A 57 -0.21 -18.69 15.90
N LYS A 58 -1.08 -19.64 15.53
CA LYS A 58 -2.21 -20.05 16.39
C LYS A 58 -1.79 -20.74 17.69
N ARG A 59 -0.68 -21.48 17.70
CA ARG A 59 -0.24 -22.28 18.85
C ARG A 59 0.72 -21.55 19.79
N THR A 60 1.24 -20.40 19.37
CA THR A 60 2.29 -19.65 20.08
C THR A 60 1.66 -18.47 20.83
N PRO A 61 1.53 -18.52 22.16
CA PRO A 61 0.86 -17.48 22.94
C PRO A 61 1.45 -16.08 22.74
N GLU A 62 2.76 -15.99 22.49
CA GLU A 62 3.48 -14.73 22.26
C GLU A 62 3.06 -14.02 20.97
N GLU A 63 2.42 -14.72 20.03
CA GLU A 63 1.89 -14.12 18.81
C GLU A 63 0.50 -13.48 19.02
N GLU A 64 -0.09 -13.66 20.20
CA GLU A 64 -1.35 -13.04 20.63
C GLU A 64 -2.52 -13.32 19.67
N TYR A 65 -2.59 -14.51 19.07
CA TYR A 65 -3.75 -14.94 18.29
C TYR A 65 -4.93 -15.31 19.22
N PRO A 66 -6.16 -14.83 18.98
CA PRO A 66 -6.66 -14.13 17.79
C PRO A 66 -6.71 -12.59 17.88
N GLU A 67 -6.25 -11.98 18.97
CA GLU A 67 -6.18 -10.51 19.09
C GLU A 67 -5.39 -9.87 17.95
N HIS A 68 -4.27 -10.50 17.56
CA HIS A 68 -3.57 -10.25 16.30
C HIS A 68 -4.05 -11.24 15.22
N ASP A 69 -4.85 -10.72 14.29
CA ASP A 69 -5.48 -11.55 13.27
C ASP A 69 -4.51 -12.01 12.17
N ILE A 70 -4.78 -13.21 11.64
CA ILE A 70 -4.05 -13.80 10.49
C ILE A 70 -4.92 -13.89 9.24
N GLY A 71 -5.91 -12.98 9.10
CA GLY A 71 -6.91 -13.05 8.04
C GLY A 71 -6.32 -13.06 6.64
N LYS A 72 -5.19 -12.39 6.41
CA LYS A 72 -4.47 -12.41 5.13
C LYS A 72 -3.82 -13.76 4.81
N PHE A 73 -3.26 -14.45 5.81
CA PHE A 73 -2.70 -15.79 5.61
C PHE A 73 -3.81 -16.81 5.36
N LEU A 74 -4.89 -16.74 6.14
CA LEU A 74 -6.08 -17.58 5.93
C LEU A 74 -6.70 -17.35 4.55
N TRP A 75 -6.70 -16.11 4.08
CA TRP A 75 -7.15 -15.78 2.73
C TRP A 75 -6.27 -16.41 1.65
N THR A 76 -4.94 -16.38 1.81
CA THR A 76 -4.01 -17.08 0.91
C THR A 76 -4.28 -18.58 0.82
N GLN A 77 -4.59 -19.21 1.94
CA GLN A 77 -4.98 -20.62 1.96
C GLN A 77 -6.31 -20.85 1.21
N ALA A 78 -7.30 -19.98 1.42
CA ALA A 78 -8.66 -20.15 0.89
C ALA A 78 -8.81 -19.88 -0.61
N GLU A 79 -8.08 -18.91 -1.18
CA GLU A 79 -8.20 -18.56 -2.60
C GLU A 79 -7.76 -19.69 -3.53
N GLY A 80 -6.71 -20.44 -3.15
CA GLY A 80 -6.28 -21.64 -3.86
C GLY A 80 -5.80 -21.43 -5.31
N ILE A 81 -5.53 -20.18 -5.72
CA ILE A 81 -5.00 -19.87 -7.05
C ILE A 81 -3.48 -20.04 -7.04
N ASP A 82 -2.98 -20.89 -7.93
CA ASP A 82 -1.55 -21.08 -8.10
C ASP A 82 -1.00 -20.15 -9.19
N VAL A 83 0.23 -19.68 -8.97
CA VAL A 83 1.00 -18.93 -9.97
C VAL A 83 1.13 -19.77 -11.24
N GLY A 84 0.87 -19.14 -12.39
CA GLY A 84 0.97 -19.76 -13.71
C GLY A 84 -0.31 -20.47 -14.18
N SER A 85 -1.36 -20.49 -13.36
CA SER A 85 -2.70 -20.87 -13.80
C SER A 85 -3.29 -19.82 -14.76
N ASP A 86 -4.21 -20.23 -15.63
CA ASP A 86 -4.92 -19.30 -16.53
C ASP A 86 -5.61 -18.17 -15.76
N LYS A 87 -6.15 -18.48 -14.57
CA LYS A 87 -6.79 -17.48 -13.72
C LYS A 87 -5.79 -16.47 -13.18
N PHE A 88 -4.63 -16.93 -12.72
CA PHE A 88 -3.56 -16.04 -12.28
C PHE A 88 -3.13 -15.09 -13.39
N GLU A 89 -2.88 -15.62 -14.59
CA GLU A 89 -2.48 -14.83 -15.76
C GLU A 89 -3.56 -13.82 -16.18
N GLU A 90 -4.84 -14.17 -16.09
CA GLU A 90 -5.96 -13.25 -16.30
C GLU A 90 -5.92 -12.08 -15.30
N MET A 91 -5.70 -12.36 -14.01
CA MET A 91 -5.65 -11.33 -12.97
C MET A 91 -4.42 -10.43 -13.14
N VAL A 92 -3.26 -10.99 -13.49
CA VAL A 92 -2.05 -10.21 -13.80
C VAL A 92 -2.31 -9.23 -14.96
N LYS A 93 -2.98 -9.68 -16.03
CA LYS A 93 -3.35 -8.80 -17.15
C LYS A 93 -4.27 -7.67 -16.71
N GLN A 94 -5.24 -7.94 -15.85
CA GLN A 94 -6.12 -6.91 -15.31
C GLN A 94 -5.37 -5.89 -14.45
N GLU A 95 -4.50 -6.33 -13.53
CA GLU A 95 -3.69 -5.43 -12.71
C GLU A 95 -2.79 -4.53 -13.57
N ARG A 96 -2.14 -5.11 -14.59
CA ARG A 96 -1.32 -4.35 -15.55
C ARG A 96 -2.12 -3.32 -16.34
N PHE A 97 -3.32 -3.66 -16.77
CA PHE A 97 -4.19 -2.73 -17.50
C PHE A 97 -4.59 -1.54 -16.62
N TYR A 98 -5.08 -1.80 -15.40
CA TYR A 98 -5.55 -0.73 -14.51
C TYR A 98 -4.42 0.09 -13.89
N GLY A 99 -3.23 -0.46 -13.72
CA GLY A 99 -2.05 0.31 -13.33
C GLY A 99 -1.42 1.07 -14.51
N GLY A 100 -1.49 0.51 -15.72
CA GLY A 100 -0.94 1.07 -16.94
C GLY A 100 -1.92 1.96 -17.71
N GLU A 101 -2.20 1.59 -18.97
CA GLU A 101 -2.96 2.39 -19.94
C GLU A 101 -4.40 2.70 -19.51
N GLY A 102 -5.00 1.84 -18.69
CA GLY A 102 -6.35 2.02 -18.17
C GLY A 102 -6.42 2.91 -16.91
N GLY A 103 -5.27 3.29 -16.34
CA GLY A 103 -5.19 4.07 -15.10
C GLY A 103 -4.08 5.08 -15.10
N ILE A 104 -3.01 4.86 -14.33
CA ILE A 104 -1.98 5.88 -14.04
C ILE A 104 -1.30 6.34 -15.34
N LEU A 105 -0.75 5.41 -16.14
CA LEU A 105 -0.05 5.80 -17.37
C LEU A 105 -1.01 6.41 -18.39
N GLY A 106 -2.23 5.87 -18.54
CA GLY A 106 -3.22 6.46 -19.43
C GLY A 106 -3.61 7.88 -19.06
N ALA A 107 -3.75 8.17 -17.76
CA ALA A 107 -4.02 9.51 -17.27
C ALA A 107 -2.83 10.46 -17.53
N MET A 108 -1.61 10.00 -17.28
CA MET A 108 -0.39 10.78 -17.53
C MET A 108 -0.23 11.10 -19.02
N ASP A 109 -0.37 10.11 -19.90
CA ASP A 109 -0.22 10.29 -21.35
C ASP A 109 -1.29 11.23 -21.91
N LYS A 110 -2.55 11.04 -21.52
CA LYS A 110 -3.68 11.85 -21.98
C LYS A 110 -3.53 13.33 -21.63
N HIS A 111 -2.97 13.62 -20.46
CA HIS A 111 -2.85 14.97 -19.93
C HIS A 111 -1.42 15.52 -20.00
N ASN A 112 -0.49 14.80 -20.63
CA ASN A 112 0.92 15.13 -20.75
C ASN A 112 1.55 15.51 -19.38
N LEU A 113 1.41 14.60 -18.40
CA LEU A 113 1.84 14.80 -17.02
C LEU A 113 3.15 14.08 -16.73
N ASP A 114 4.00 14.71 -15.92
CA ASP A 114 5.23 14.09 -15.40
C ASP A 114 4.98 13.25 -14.15
N LEU A 115 3.96 13.59 -13.36
CA LEU A 115 3.53 12.87 -12.15
C LEU A 115 2.05 13.13 -11.82
N LEU A 116 1.50 12.30 -10.96
CA LEU A 116 0.19 12.48 -10.33
C LEU A 116 0.37 12.90 -8.87
N VAL A 117 -0.57 13.69 -8.36
CA VAL A 117 -0.65 14.07 -6.94
C VAL A 117 -2.04 13.73 -6.42
N VAL A 118 -2.11 12.96 -5.34
CA VAL A 118 -3.37 12.54 -4.71
C VAL A 118 -3.27 12.69 -3.19
N PRO A 119 -4.40 12.85 -2.46
CA PRO A 119 -4.38 12.70 -1.02
C PRO A 119 -3.89 11.31 -0.64
N SER A 120 -2.98 11.19 0.33
CA SER A 120 -2.40 9.90 0.72
C SER A 120 -3.42 8.91 1.29
N SER A 121 -4.56 9.41 1.78
CA SER A 121 -5.70 8.59 2.19
C SER A 121 -6.38 7.86 1.03
N PHE A 122 -6.10 8.24 -0.21
CA PHE A 122 -6.68 7.64 -1.40
C PHE A 122 -5.92 6.39 -1.86
N GLY A 123 -6.07 5.31 -1.07
CA GLY A 123 -5.24 4.09 -1.20
C GLY A 123 -5.30 3.38 -2.56
N ILE A 124 -6.31 3.63 -3.40
CA ILE A 124 -6.43 3.02 -4.73
C ILE A 124 -5.28 3.42 -5.68
N ALA A 125 -4.84 4.68 -5.62
CA ALA A 125 -3.74 5.15 -6.46
C ALA A 125 -2.42 4.50 -6.04
N ASN A 126 -2.22 4.35 -4.72
CA ASN A 126 -1.04 3.71 -4.15
C ASN A 126 -1.01 2.21 -4.46
N ASP A 127 -2.14 1.52 -4.38
CA ASP A 127 -2.26 0.09 -4.74
C ASP A 127 -1.88 -0.14 -6.22
N LEU A 128 -2.42 0.68 -7.13
CA LEU A 128 -2.11 0.61 -8.55
C LEU A 128 -0.63 0.94 -8.84
N ALA A 129 -0.10 1.99 -8.22
CA ALA A 129 1.30 2.37 -8.38
C ALA A 129 2.25 1.26 -7.89
N ALA A 130 1.96 0.66 -6.72
CA ALA A 130 2.75 -0.43 -6.16
C ALA A 130 2.75 -1.66 -7.08
N LYS A 131 1.60 -2.03 -7.64
CA LYS A 131 1.48 -3.16 -8.60
C LYS A 131 2.29 -2.95 -9.87
N MET A 132 2.49 -1.72 -10.29
CA MET A 132 3.28 -1.38 -11.47
C MET A 132 4.77 -1.12 -11.17
N GLY A 133 5.17 -1.12 -9.89
CA GLY A 133 6.52 -0.73 -9.49
C GLY A 133 6.83 0.74 -9.81
N PHE A 134 5.83 1.61 -9.69
CA PHE A 134 6.01 3.04 -9.89
C PHE A 134 6.60 3.71 -8.64
N PRO A 135 7.52 4.67 -8.80
CA PRO A 135 8.00 5.49 -7.70
C PRO A 135 6.86 6.30 -7.07
N VAL A 136 6.78 6.25 -5.74
CA VAL A 136 5.74 6.88 -4.92
C VAL A 136 6.42 7.61 -3.75
N LEU A 137 6.05 8.86 -3.50
CA LEU A 137 6.63 9.67 -2.42
C LEU A 137 5.54 10.47 -1.70
N GLY A 138 5.47 10.33 -0.38
CA GLY A 138 4.56 11.09 0.48
C GLY A 138 5.19 12.38 1.01
N VAL A 139 4.52 13.52 0.86
CA VAL A 139 4.93 14.82 1.44
C VAL A 139 3.86 15.35 2.39
N PRO A 140 4.22 15.91 3.56
CA PRO A 140 3.25 16.49 4.48
C PRO A 140 2.47 17.64 3.83
N LEU A 141 1.14 17.63 3.94
CA LEU A 141 0.28 18.70 3.41
C LEU A 141 -0.22 19.61 4.53
N GLY A 142 -0.45 19.06 5.71
CA GLY A 142 -0.90 19.84 6.86
C GLY A 142 -1.25 19.00 8.05
N PHE A 143 -1.90 19.65 9.01
CA PHE A 143 -2.43 19.06 10.22
C PHE A 143 -3.91 19.42 10.32
N PHE A 144 -4.71 18.53 10.88
CA PHE A 144 -6.11 18.85 11.16
C PHE A 144 -6.19 20.01 12.18
N PRO A 145 -7.04 21.03 11.93
CA PRO A 145 -7.09 22.21 12.76
C PRO A 145 -7.64 21.92 14.16
N GLU A 146 -7.38 22.84 15.09
CA GLU A 146 -8.03 22.88 16.39
C GLU A 146 -9.56 22.83 16.24
N GLY A 147 -10.23 22.07 17.10
CA GLY A 147 -11.68 21.85 17.06
C GLY A 147 -12.17 20.79 16.06
N THR A 148 -11.28 20.13 15.32
CA THR A 148 -11.62 18.93 14.54
C THR A 148 -12.19 17.84 15.45
N SER A 149 -13.33 17.24 15.09
CA SER A 149 -13.89 16.13 15.85
C SER A 149 -13.00 14.89 15.79
N VAL A 150 -12.90 14.17 16.90
CA VAL A 150 -12.20 12.88 16.93
C VAL A 150 -13.02 11.85 16.16
N GLU A 151 -12.44 11.31 15.08
CA GLU A 151 -13.00 10.20 14.31
C GLU A 151 -12.10 8.98 14.45
N LEU A 152 -12.72 7.83 14.75
CA LEU A 152 -12.04 6.54 14.84
C LEU A 152 -11.89 5.94 13.43
N ASP A 153 -10.94 5.03 13.28
CA ASP A 153 -10.81 4.24 12.05
C ASP A 153 -11.94 3.21 11.96
N ASP A 154 -12.58 3.14 10.79
CA ASP A 154 -13.73 2.24 10.56
C ASP A 154 -13.35 0.76 10.68
N ASN A 155 -12.10 0.40 10.37
CA ASN A 155 -11.60 -0.98 10.42
C ASN A 155 -10.85 -1.26 11.72
N LYS A 156 -10.32 -0.22 12.38
CA LYS A 156 -9.57 -0.31 13.63
C LYS A 156 -10.16 0.66 14.65
N PRO A 157 -11.31 0.33 15.27
CA PRO A 157 -12.06 1.27 16.11
C PRO A 157 -11.29 1.74 17.36
N HIS A 158 -10.17 1.12 17.71
CA HIS A 158 -9.28 1.56 18.79
C HIS A 158 -8.25 2.62 18.34
N LEU A 159 -8.19 2.96 17.05
CA LEU A 159 -7.26 3.94 16.50
C LEU A 159 -8.00 5.22 16.10
N VAL A 160 -7.41 6.36 16.43
CA VAL A 160 -7.87 7.67 15.97
C VAL A 160 -7.35 7.91 14.55
N ARG A 161 -8.27 8.15 13.62
CA ARG A 161 -7.96 8.46 12.22
C ARG A 161 -7.89 9.95 11.96
N VAL A 162 -8.76 10.72 12.60
CA VAL A 162 -8.85 12.18 12.46
C VAL A 162 -9.03 12.80 13.84
N ALA A 163 -8.24 13.82 14.17
CA ALA A 163 -8.30 14.61 15.38
C ALA A 163 -7.40 15.85 15.20
N PRO A 164 -7.55 16.89 16.03
CA PRO A 164 -6.68 18.07 15.97
C PRO A 164 -5.20 17.68 16.04
N GLY A 165 -4.36 18.30 15.21
CA GLY A 165 -2.93 18.06 15.17
C GLY A 165 -2.51 16.73 14.51
N ILE A 166 -3.44 15.91 14.01
CA ILE A 166 -3.06 14.73 13.20
C ILE A 166 -2.55 15.19 11.83
N PRO A 167 -1.35 14.73 11.38
CA PRO A 167 -0.83 15.08 10.07
C PRO A 167 -1.57 14.36 8.95
N TYR A 168 -1.73 15.02 7.82
CA TYR A 168 -2.13 14.41 6.56
C TYR A 168 -1.19 14.83 5.43
N SER A 169 -1.11 14.00 4.39
CA SER A 169 -0.11 14.12 3.33
C SER A 169 -0.71 14.03 1.94
N LEU A 170 0.08 14.50 0.98
CA LEU A 170 -0.07 14.19 -0.43
C LEU A 170 0.84 13.02 -0.78
N THR A 171 0.39 12.18 -1.70
CA THR A 171 1.21 11.17 -2.36
C THR A 171 1.45 11.61 -3.81
N LEU A 172 2.73 11.71 -4.17
CA LEU A 172 3.19 11.94 -5.53
C LEU A 172 3.55 10.61 -6.17
N ILE A 173 3.16 10.41 -7.42
CA ILE A 173 3.36 9.16 -8.16
C ILE A 173 3.94 9.49 -9.53
N SER A 174 5.10 8.96 -9.88
CA SER A 174 5.68 9.09 -11.22
C SER A 174 5.62 7.78 -11.99
N LYS A 175 5.93 7.81 -13.29
CA LYS A 175 6.22 6.59 -14.06
C LYS A 175 7.53 5.94 -13.59
N SER A 176 7.75 4.68 -13.96
CA SER A 176 9.00 3.95 -13.67
C SER A 176 10.24 4.74 -14.07
N TYR A 177 11.30 4.61 -13.27
CA TYR A 177 12.61 5.23 -13.50
C TYR A 177 12.60 6.77 -13.60
N SER A 178 11.57 7.42 -13.04
CA SER A 178 11.43 8.89 -13.02
C SER A 178 11.60 9.51 -11.64
N ASP A 179 12.31 8.80 -10.75
CA ASP A 179 12.62 9.19 -9.37
C ASP A 179 13.23 10.59 -9.27
N GLY A 180 14.06 10.97 -10.24
CA GLY A 180 14.66 12.31 -10.29
C GLY A 180 13.62 13.43 -10.36
N VAL A 181 12.58 13.28 -11.19
CA VAL A 181 11.49 14.26 -11.30
C VAL A 181 10.64 14.24 -10.03
N LEU A 182 10.33 13.04 -9.52
CA LEU A 182 9.57 12.88 -8.28
C LEU A 182 10.25 13.61 -7.11
N LEU A 183 11.55 13.40 -6.92
CA LEU A 183 12.34 14.02 -5.86
C LEU A 183 12.43 15.54 -6.03
N GLN A 184 12.62 16.04 -7.26
CA GLN A 184 12.67 17.47 -7.52
C GLN A 184 11.36 18.17 -7.15
N VAL A 185 10.22 17.62 -7.57
CA VAL A 185 8.92 18.21 -7.27
C VAL A 185 8.59 18.09 -5.79
N ALA A 186 8.86 16.94 -5.18
CA ALA A 186 8.67 16.73 -3.74
C ALA A 186 9.49 17.72 -2.91
N TYR A 187 10.77 17.87 -3.24
CA TYR A 187 11.67 18.81 -2.56
C TYR A 187 11.20 20.26 -2.74
N ALA A 188 10.86 20.67 -3.97
CA ALA A 188 10.34 22.01 -4.21
C ALA A 188 9.06 22.28 -3.40
N PHE A 189 8.14 21.32 -3.34
CA PHE A 189 6.93 21.42 -2.53
C PHE A 189 7.25 21.51 -1.03
N GLU A 190 8.13 20.67 -0.51
CA GLU A 190 8.56 20.68 0.89
C GLU A 190 9.18 22.04 1.27
N GLN A 191 10.12 22.55 0.47
CA GLN A 191 10.80 23.81 0.73
C GLN A 191 9.87 25.03 0.62
N LEU A 192 8.85 24.98 -0.24
CA LEU A 192 7.89 26.09 -0.36
C LEU A 192 6.81 26.07 0.72
N SER A 193 6.46 24.89 1.22
CA SER A 193 5.35 24.72 2.16
C SER A 193 5.81 24.68 3.61
N GLU A 194 7.01 24.15 3.87
CA GLU A 194 7.62 24.00 5.19
C GLU A 194 6.67 23.40 6.24
N VAL A 195 5.72 22.56 5.81
CA VAL A 195 4.58 22.11 6.64
C VAL A 195 5.05 21.48 7.93
N ARG A 196 6.06 20.61 7.86
CA ARG A 196 6.60 19.93 9.04
C ARG A 196 7.33 20.91 9.97
N ALA A 197 8.09 21.85 9.43
CA ALA A 197 8.87 22.81 10.22
C ALA A 197 7.96 23.81 10.95
N ASN A 198 6.86 24.20 10.31
CA ASN A 198 5.85 25.12 10.84
C ASN A 198 4.69 24.40 11.55
N GLY A 199 4.76 23.07 11.69
CA GLY A 199 3.74 22.24 12.31
C GLY A 199 3.85 22.17 13.84
N PRO A 200 2.86 21.54 14.51
CA PRO A 200 2.97 21.24 15.93
C PRO A 200 4.18 20.33 16.20
N ALA A 201 4.82 20.53 17.36
CA ALA A 201 5.90 19.67 17.80
C ALA A 201 5.39 18.22 17.99
N PRO A 202 6.21 17.20 17.69
CA PRO A 202 5.87 15.81 18.00
C PRO A 202 5.53 15.66 19.48
N ILE A 203 4.43 14.97 19.79
CA ILE A 203 4.03 14.66 21.16
C ILE A 203 5.08 13.76 21.84
N VAL A 204 5.66 12.85 21.06
CA VAL A 204 6.75 11.97 21.49
C VAL A 204 7.96 12.26 20.59
N VAL A 205 9.07 12.63 21.22
CA VAL A 205 10.33 12.87 20.53
C VAL A 205 11.20 11.62 20.69
N PRO A 206 11.86 11.13 19.62
CA PRO A 206 12.84 10.05 19.74
C PRO A 206 13.92 10.44 20.75
N THR A 207 14.22 9.54 21.69
CA THR A 207 15.27 9.72 22.71
C THR A 207 16.52 8.89 22.42
N THR A 208 16.50 8.12 21.33
CA THR A 208 17.53 7.14 20.96
C THR A 208 17.98 7.44 19.53
N GLU A 209 19.28 7.63 19.35
CA GLU A 209 19.97 7.78 18.07
C GLU A 209 20.73 6.49 17.71
N LEU A 210 21.18 6.37 16.45
CA LEU A 210 21.89 5.17 15.98
C LEU A 210 23.16 4.87 16.76
N ASP A 211 23.82 5.89 17.31
CA ASP A 211 25.02 5.77 18.15
C ASP A 211 24.73 5.30 19.59
N THR A 212 23.50 5.48 20.08
CA THR A 212 23.10 5.02 21.43
C THR A 212 22.81 3.51 21.54
N VAL A 213 22.84 2.76 20.43
CA VAL A 213 22.51 1.32 20.40
C VAL A 213 23.73 0.43 20.05
N GLN A 214 24.95 0.97 20.05
CA GLN A 214 26.19 0.23 19.79
C GLN A 214 26.91 -0.23 21.06
#